data_AF-A0A6G0VZ16-F1
#
_entry.id   AF-A0A6G0VZ16-F1
#
_cell.length_a   1.000
_cell.length_b   1.000
_cell.length_c   1.000
_cell.angle_alpha   90.00
_cell.angle_beta   90.00
_cell.angle_gamma   90.00
#
_symmetry.space_group_name_H-M   'P 1'
#
loop_
_entity.id
_entity.type
_entity.pdbx_description
1 polymer ?
#
loop_
_entity_poly.entity_id
_entity_poly.type
_entity_poly.pdbx_seq_one_letter_code
_entity_poly.pdbx_strand_id
1 'polypeptide(L)'
;MLEADFLKLHEEKGKMTNKGSGFSLNRIDCLIILTVGSSYLPLPTYIENKKATIYIQNIDNKCLKYSILAKHVNPIHAERIGSNYTDVEDKYDFSNLNFPVMIKDIKEFERLINVSV
;
A
#
# COMPACT_ATOMS: atom_id res chain seq x y z
N MET A 1 9.60 -12.90 -3.76
CA MET A 1 9.90 -11.95 -2.67
C MET A 1 8.99 -12.23 -1.47
N LEU A 2 7.67 -11.95 -1.56
CA LEU A 2 6.68 -12.31 -0.51
C LEU A 2 6.73 -13.77 -0.03
N GLU A 3 6.81 -14.72 -0.96
CA GLU A 3 6.81 -16.16 -0.62
C GLU A 3 8.06 -16.56 0.18
N ALA A 4 9.21 -15.96 -0.10
CA ALA A 4 10.44 -16.18 0.65
C ALA A 4 10.36 -15.61 2.07
N ASP A 5 9.75 -14.42 2.22
CA ASP A 5 9.52 -13.80 3.53
C ASP A 5 8.55 -14.64 4.38
N PHE A 6 7.49 -15.18 3.76
CA PHE A 6 6.55 -16.10 4.40
C PHE A 6 7.21 -17.41 4.84
N LEU A 7 8.06 -17.99 3.98
CA LEU A 7 8.81 -19.21 4.29
C LEU A 7 9.76 -18.98 5.47
N LYS A 8 10.50 -17.87 5.47
CA LYS A 8 11.38 -17.49 6.58
C LYS A 8 10.61 -17.35 7.90
N LEU A 9 9.45 -16.69 7.86
CA LEU A 9 8.60 -16.50 9.05
C LEU A 9 8.08 -17.85 9.60
N HIS A 10 7.74 -18.79 8.72
CA HIS A 10 7.40 -20.16 9.11
C HIS A 10 8.58 -20.93 9.72
N GLU A 11 9.78 -20.77 9.17
CA GLU A 11 11.00 -21.40 9.68
C GLU A 11 11.37 -20.87 11.07
N GLU A 12 11.33 -19.54 11.26
CA GLU A 12 11.61 -18.91 12.55
C GLU A 12 10.60 -19.34 13.63
N LYS A 13 9.31 -19.43 13.27
CA LYS A 13 8.28 -20.00 14.15
C LYS A 13 8.66 -21.41 14.61
N GLY A 14 9.07 -22.28 13.67
CA GLY A 14 9.49 -23.65 13.99
C GLY A 14 10.74 -23.72 14.88
N LYS A 15 11.70 -22.82 14.66
CA LYS A 15 12.89 -22.69 15.51
C LYS A 15 12.53 -22.25 16.94
N MET A 16 11.58 -21.32 17.09
CA MET A 16 11.16 -20.85 18.42
C MET A 16 10.45 -21.96 19.21
N THR A 17 9.58 -22.74 18.58
CA THR A 17 8.89 -23.86 19.25
C THR A 17 9.84 -24.96 19.72
N ASN A 18 10.93 -25.19 18.99
CA ASN A 18 11.87 -26.29 19.26
C ASN A 18 13.01 -25.93 20.23
N LYS A 19 13.15 -24.66 20.63
CA LYS A 19 14.28 -24.20 21.47
C LYS A 19 14.10 -24.46 22.98
N GLY A 20 12.93 -24.94 23.42
CA GLY A 20 12.71 -25.29 24.84
C GLY A 20 12.85 -24.12 25.82
N SER A 21 12.68 -22.88 25.35
CA SER A 21 12.91 -21.65 26.12
C SER A 21 11.83 -21.37 27.19
N GLY A 22 10.76 -22.18 27.24
CA GLY A 22 9.58 -21.93 28.07
C GLY A 22 8.64 -20.84 27.53
N PHE A 23 8.98 -20.18 26.43
CA PHE A 23 8.14 -19.19 25.76
C PHE A 23 7.37 -19.81 24.59
N SER A 24 6.09 -19.44 24.43
CA SER A 24 5.26 -19.81 23.27
C SER A 24 4.87 -18.58 22.46
N LEU A 25 4.92 -18.68 21.13
CA LEU A 25 4.43 -17.64 20.22
C LEU A 25 2.90 -17.61 20.32
N ASN A 26 2.34 -16.55 20.89
CA ASN A 26 0.89 -16.38 21.02
C ASN A 26 0.26 -15.95 19.68
N ARG A 27 0.76 -14.86 19.09
CA ARG A 27 0.27 -14.32 17.82
C ARG A 27 1.30 -13.39 17.17
N ILE A 28 1.12 -13.12 15.88
CA ILE A 28 1.83 -12.08 15.13
C ILE A 28 0.80 -11.01 14.79
N ASP A 29 0.95 -9.81 15.35
CA ASP A 29 -0.06 -8.74 15.21
C ASP A 29 -0.03 -8.09 13.81
N CYS A 30 1.16 -7.95 13.21
CA CYS A 30 1.31 -7.30 11.91
C CYS A 30 2.52 -7.84 11.14
N LEU A 31 2.36 -7.97 9.83
CA LEU A 31 3.46 -8.14 8.88
C LEU A 31 3.52 -6.87 8.01
N ILE A 32 4.56 -6.06 8.20
CA ILE A 32 4.78 -4.87 7.38
C ILE A 32 5.54 -5.29 6.13
N ILE A 33 4.86 -5.26 4.99
CA ILE A 33 5.48 -5.51 3.69
C ILE A 33 5.74 -4.16 3.03
N LEU A 34 7.01 -3.81 2.93
CA LEU A 34 7.46 -2.59 2.28
C LEU A 34 7.55 -2.82 0.77
N THR A 35 6.44 -2.64 0.06
CA THR A 35 6.44 -2.65 -1.41
C THR A 35 6.58 -1.23 -1.94
N VAL A 36 7.24 -1.08 -3.10
CA VAL A 36 7.19 0.17 -3.85
C VAL A 36 5.79 0.32 -4.44
N GLY A 37 5.15 1.47 -4.23
CA GLY A 37 3.88 1.79 -4.87
C GLY A 37 4.11 2.01 -6.36
N SER A 38 3.84 0.99 -7.17
CA SER A 38 3.98 1.06 -8.63
C SER A 38 2.61 1.07 -9.31
N SER A 39 2.35 0.15 -10.22
CA SER A 39 1.09 0.00 -10.94
C SER A 39 0.16 -1.00 -10.25
N TYR A 40 -1.07 -1.05 -10.74
CA TYR A 40 -2.09 -2.01 -10.30
C TYR A 40 -1.59 -3.46 -10.30
N LEU A 41 -1.79 -4.16 -9.18
CA LEU A 41 -1.52 -5.59 -8.99
C LEU A 41 -2.79 -6.32 -8.53
N PRO A 42 -3.21 -7.46 -9.09
CA PRO A 42 -4.43 -8.12 -8.63
C PRO A 42 -4.40 -8.40 -7.11
N LEU A 43 -5.44 -7.96 -6.40
CA LEU A 43 -5.60 -8.27 -4.98
C LEU A 43 -5.91 -9.77 -4.80
N PRO A 44 -5.52 -10.39 -3.68
CA PRO A 44 -6.05 -11.68 -3.31
C PRO A 44 -7.58 -11.66 -3.32
N THR A 45 -8.20 -12.68 -3.92
CA THR A 45 -9.66 -12.77 -4.13
C THR A 45 -10.46 -12.53 -2.85
N TYR A 46 -9.94 -12.98 -1.70
CA TYR A 46 -10.56 -12.74 -0.41
C TYR A 46 -10.71 -11.24 -0.06
N ILE A 47 -9.71 -10.41 -0.37
CA ILE A 47 -9.75 -8.96 -0.13
C ILE A 47 -10.64 -8.29 -1.17
N GLU A 48 -10.48 -8.67 -2.44
CA GLU A 48 -11.27 -8.12 -3.55
C GLU A 48 -12.78 -8.34 -3.35
N ASN A 49 -13.17 -9.50 -2.84
CA ASN A 49 -14.57 -9.85 -2.60
C ASN A 49 -15.21 -9.07 -1.44
N LYS A 50 -14.41 -8.53 -0.51
CA LYS A 50 -14.95 -7.70 0.57
C LYS A 50 -15.46 -6.35 0.08
N LYS A 51 -15.01 -5.89 -1.09
CA LYS A 51 -15.36 -4.58 -1.66
C LYS A 51 -15.19 -3.42 -0.65
N ALA A 52 -14.27 -3.59 0.28
CA ALA A 52 -14.01 -2.66 1.39
C ALA A 52 -12.76 -1.78 1.14
N THR A 53 -12.15 -1.92 -0.02
CA THR A 53 -10.94 -1.18 -0.43
C THR A 53 -11.17 -0.56 -1.79
N ILE A 54 -10.81 0.71 -1.95
CA ILE A 54 -10.72 1.35 -3.26
C ILE A 54 -9.39 0.92 -3.87
N TYR A 55 -9.46 0.04 -4.87
CA TYR A 55 -8.27 -0.50 -5.50
C TYR A 55 -8.07 0.11 -6.89
N ILE A 56 -7.31 1.20 -6.93
CA ILE A 56 -7.18 2.07 -8.10
C ILE A 56 -6.41 1.35 -9.22
N GLN A 57 -7.00 1.35 -10.42
CA GLN A 57 -6.49 0.67 -11.61
C GLN A 57 -5.57 1.59 -12.41
N ASN A 58 -4.38 1.89 -11.88
CA ASN A 58 -3.38 2.71 -12.59
C ASN A 58 -2.42 1.85 -13.43
N ILE A 59 -2.11 2.35 -14.63
CA ILE A 59 -1.08 1.79 -15.54
C ILE A 59 0.28 2.50 -15.42
N ASP A 60 0.30 3.67 -14.81
CA ASP A 60 1.52 4.46 -14.56
C ASP A 60 2.11 4.15 -13.17
N ASN A 61 3.20 4.85 -12.79
CA ASN A 61 3.83 4.71 -11.47
C ASN A 61 3.30 5.73 -10.43
N LYS A 62 2.06 6.21 -10.59
CA LYS A 62 1.49 7.29 -9.75
C LYS A 62 0.45 6.79 -8.75
N CYS A 63 0.50 5.53 -8.31
CA CYS A 63 -0.51 4.98 -7.40
C CYS A 63 -0.67 5.82 -6.12
N LEU A 64 0.42 6.33 -5.53
CA LEU A 64 0.35 7.13 -4.31
C LEU A 64 -0.39 8.46 -4.53
N LYS A 65 -0.20 9.09 -5.69
CA LYS A 65 -0.96 10.28 -6.10
C LYS A 65 -2.45 9.96 -6.12
N TYR A 66 -2.85 8.90 -6.82
CA TYR A 66 -4.27 8.55 -6.91
C TYR A 66 -4.85 8.13 -5.57
N SER A 67 -4.11 7.41 -4.72
CA SER A 67 -4.55 7.05 -3.37
C SER A 67 -4.87 8.27 -2.50
N ILE A 68 -4.08 9.34 -2.60
CA ILE A 68 -4.37 10.61 -1.93
C ILE A 68 -5.58 11.32 -2.53
N LEU A 69 -5.66 11.36 -3.87
CA LEU A 69 -6.78 12.00 -4.57
C LEU A 69 -8.11 11.29 -4.33
N ALA A 70 -8.11 9.98 -4.12
CA ALA A 70 -9.31 9.18 -3.90
C ALA A 70 -10.17 9.67 -2.72
N LYS A 71 -9.58 10.40 -1.75
CA LYS A 71 -10.32 11.10 -0.68
C LYS A 71 -11.35 12.10 -1.20
N HIS A 72 -11.09 12.70 -2.36
CA HIS A 72 -11.91 13.74 -2.98
C HIS A 72 -12.76 13.19 -4.13
N VAL A 73 -12.59 11.93 -4.51
CA VAL A 73 -13.30 11.29 -5.61
C VAL A 73 -14.63 10.71 -5.13
N ASN A 74 -15.66 10.74 -5.99
CA ASN A 74 -16.91 10.05 -5.72
C ASN A 74 -16.63 8.54 -5.52
N PRO A 75 -17.08 7.91 -4.43
CA PRO A 75 -16.81 6.49 -4.16
C PRO A 75 -17.38 5.55 -5.22
N ILE A 76 -18.36 5.99 -6.00
CA ILE A 76 -18.90 5.23 -7.15
C ILE A 76 -17.83 5.16 -8.23
N HIS A 77 -17.38 3.94 -8.53
CA HIS A 77 -16.36 3.67 -9.54
C HIS A 77 -15.00 4.35 -9.27
N ALA A 78 -14.67 4.61 -8.01
CA ALA A 78 -13.41 5.22 -7.61
C ALA A 78 -12.17 4.38 -8.00
N GLU A 79 -12.33 3.09 -8.32
CA GLU A 79 -11.25 2.25 -8.85
C GLU A 79 -10.75 2.70 -10.23
N ARG A 80 -11.55 3.46 -10.99
CA ARG A 80 -11.24 3.84 -12.38
C ARG A 80 -10.69 5.26 -12.43
N ILE A 81 -9.57 5.42 -13.10
CA ILE A 81 -8.97 6.74 -13.36
C ILE A 81 -9.59 7.32 -14.63
N GLY A 82 -10.21 8.48 -14.49
CA GLY A 82 -10.78 9.28 -15.57
C GLY A 82 -10.96 10.73 -15.13
N SER A 83 -12.01 11.39 -15.64
CA SER A 83 -12.31 12.79 -15.29
C SER A 83 -12.46 12.99 -13.78
N ASN A 84 -13.03 12.01 -13.07
CA ASN A 84 -13.16 12.01 -11.61
C ASN A 84 -11.85 12.29 -10.85
N TYR A 85 -10.70 11.89 -11.38
CA TYR A 85 -9.38 12.18 -10.80
C TYR A 85 -8.75 13.47 -11.35
N THR A 86 -8.98 13.78 -12.64
CA THR A 86 -8.52 15.04 -13.25
C THR A 86 -9.18 16.25 -12.58
N ASP A 87 -10.47 16.13 -12.24
CA ASP A 87 -11.29 17.21 -11.64
C ASP A 87 -10.85 17.59 -10.21
N VAL A 88 -10.05 16.73 -9.57
CA VAL A 88 -9.55 16.95 -8.20
C VAL A 88 -8.03 17.02 -8.13
N GLU A 89 -7.35 17.02 -9.28
CA GLU A 89 -5.88 16.97 -9.36
C GLU A 89 -5.23 18.22 -8.75
N ASP A 90 -5.92 19.36 -8.80
CA ASP A 90 -5.50 20.67 -8.28
C ASP A 90 -5.54 20.76 -6.74
N LYS A 91 -6.11 19.76 -6.05
CA LYS A 91 -6.18 19.74 -4.58
C LYS A 91 -4.82 19.67 -3.90
N TYR A 92 -3.80 19.16 -4.59
CA TYR A 92 -2.43 19.06 -4.09
C TYR A 92 -1.44 19.36 -5.22
N ASP A 93 -0.30 19.93 -4.87
CA ASP A 93 0.77 20.19 -5.83
C ASP A 93 1.73 18.99 -5.93
N PHE A 94 1.67 18.26 -7.05
CA PHE A 94 2.54 17.13 -7.34
C PHE A 94 3.74 17.49 -8.23
N SER A 95 3.94 18.77 -8.57
CA SER A 95 4.95 19.21 -9.55
C SER A 95 6.39 18.89 -9.14
N ASN A 96 6.69 18.94 -7.84
CA ASN A 96 8.02 18.69 -7.28
C ASN A 96 8.25 17.24 -6.83
N LEU A 97 7.38 16.31 -7.24
CA LEU A 97 7.46 14.90 -6.86
C LEU A 97 7.94 14.03 -8.03
N ASN A 98 8.91 13.18 -7.72
CA ASN A 98 9.32 12.11 -8.61
C ASN A 98 8.49 10.85 -8.32
N PHE A 99 7.96 10.24 -9.37
CA PHE A 99 7.21 9.00 -9.29
C PHE A 99 8.01 7.83 -9.89
N PRO A 100 7.95 6.61 -9.29
CA PRO A 100 7.25 6.28 -8.05
C PRO A 100 7.93 6.89 -6.82
N VAL A 101 7.12 7.29 -5.82
CA VAL A 101 7.65 7.78 -4.54
C VAL A 101 8.29 6.61 -3.81
N MET A 102 9.59 6.71 -3.53
CA MET A 102 10.31 5.68 -2.78
C MET A 102 10.00 5.82 -1.28
N ILE A 103 10.09 4.71 -0.54
CA ILE A 103 9.81 4.68 0.91
C ILE A 103 10.66 5.70 1.68
N LYS A 104 11.94 5.85 1.29
CA LYS A 104 12.86 6.83 1.87
C LYS A 104 12.41 8.29 1.68
N ASP A 105 11.57 8.54 0.69
CA ASP A 105 11.11 9.89 0.31
C ASP A 105 9.69 10.17 0.83
N ILE A 106 9.05 9.24 1.57
CA ILE A 106 7.69 9.43 2.13
C ILE A 106 7.62 10.67 3.02
N LYS A 107 8.60 10.90 3.88
CA LYS A 107 8.61 12.08 4.77
C LYS A 107 8.63 13.39 3.98
N GLU A 108 9.38 13.41 2.88
CA GLU A 108 9.47 14.57 2.01
C GLU A 108 8.17 14.75 1.23
N PHE A 109 7.57 13.66 0.76
CA PHE A 109 6.25 13.65 0.15
C PHE A 109 5.18 14.24 1.09
N GLU A 110 5.06 13.72 2.31
CA GLU A 110 4.13 14.21 3.33
C GLU A 110 4.28 15.72 3.58
N ARG A 111 5.53 16.19 3.65
CA ARG A 111 5.86 17.61 3.81
C ARG A 111 5.47 18.46 2.60
N LEU A 112 5.73 17.99 1.38
CA LEU A 112 5.49 18.73 0.14
C LEU A 112 4.00 18.92 -0.14
N ILE A 113 3.18 17.88 0.10
CA ILE A 113 1.74 17.94 -0.18
C ILE A 113 0.88 18.18 1.07
N ASN A 114 1.51 18.36 2.24
CA ASN A 114 0.87 18.64 3.52
C ASN A 114 -0.20 17.58 3.91
N VAL A 115 0.17 16.31 3.82
CA VAL A 115 -0.64 15.17 4.28
C VAL A 115 0.22 14.23 5.14
N SER A 116 -0.41 13.35 5.91
CA SER A 116 0.27 12.22 6.55
C SER A 116 -0.31 10.91 6.05
N VAL A 117 0.55 9.93 5.77
CA VAL A 117 0.21 8.61 5.19
C VAL A 117 0.68 7.44 6.05
#